data_AF-A0A7S3FVC5-F1
#
_entry.id   AF-A0A7S3FVC5-F1
#
_cell.length_a   1.000
_cell.length_b   1.000
_cell.length_c   1.000
_cell.angle_alpha   90.00
_cell.angle_beta   90.00
_cell.angle_gamma   90.00
#
_symmetry.space_group_name_H-M   'P 1'
#
loop_
_entity.id
_entity.type
_entity.pdbx_description
1 polymer ?
#
loop_
_entity_poly.entity_id
_entity_poly.type
_entity_poly.pdbx_seq_one_letter_code
_entity_poly.pdbx_strand_id
1 'polypeptide(L)'
;MQYKDRMERDRLRKPINMQRLGRVITVVGLLGLQHSIFSFYYAQGARVSYFKKDWIEKNFLETHQKHLGGDAPPPLLGYPDNGAGFYSRKLEYKDWFKFNCAQRVHLNNTEHLSWTAPLLIANGVFFPRITLTFASIVLVGRELYRVGYLSDDGPTSKIREVGAIPLNITELLLALSVFFLSIRYRTGPFFARRKFVQRFTKTPYDHQLEEAIKVTKQRNARYNKS
;
A
#
# COMPACT_ATOMS: atom_id res chain seq x y z
N MET A 1 9.72 39.56 -19.53
CA MET A 1 10.19 38.17 -19.35
C MET A 1 10.13 37.71 -17.88
N GLN A 2 10.64 38.50 -16.92
CA GLN A 2 10.65 38.18 -15.47
C GLN A 2 9.31 37.75 -14.82
N TYR A 3 8.16 38.22 -15.29
CA TYR A 3 6.85 37.90 -14.69
C TYR A 3 6.40 36.45 -14.98
N LYS A 4 6.71 35.93 -16.17
CA LYS A 4 6.36 34.56 -16.57
C LYS A 4 7.14 33.53 -15.74
N ASP A 5 8.44 33.77 -15.55
CA ASP A 5 9.30 32.94 -14.70
C ASP A 5 8.95 33.01 -13.23
N ARG A 6 8.48 34.16 -12.74
CA ARG A 6 8.01 34.28 -11.35
C ARG A 6 6.73 33.46 -11.15
N MET A 7 5.78 33.53 -12.09
CA MET A 7 4.55 32.77 -12.03
C MET A 7 4.72 31.26 -12.25
N GLU A 8 5.66 30.83 -13.09
CA GLU A 8 6.00 29.40 -13.19
C GLU A 8 6.65 28.90 -11.90
N ARG A 9 7.52 29.70 -11.28
CA ARG A 9 8.05 29.41 -9.94
C ARG A 9 6.95 29.33 -8.88
N ASP A 10 5.97 30.24 -8.89
CA ASP A 10 4.86 30.21 -7.92
C ASP A 10 3.88 29.05 -8.18
N ARG A 11 3.70 28.63 -9.44
CA ARG A 11 2.98 27.40 -9.78
C ARG A 11 3.68 26.13 -9.29
N LEU A 12 5.01 26.11 -9.32
CA LEU A 12 5.82 25.02 -8.77
C LEU A 12 5.87 25.06 -7.23
N ARG A 13 5.70 26.25 -6.64
CA ARG A 13 5.63 26.49 -5.18
C ARG A 13 4.20 26.49 -4.66
N LYS A 14 3.27 25.71 -5.24
CA LYS A 14 2.00 25.44 -4.58
C LYS A 14 2.31 24.82 -3.21
N PRO A 15 1.90 25.44 -2.09
CA PRO A 15 2.10 24.82 -0.80
C PRO A 15 1.32 23.50 -0.81
N ILE A 16 2.04 22.40 -0.66
CA ILE A 16 1.44 21.08 -0.50
C ILE A 16 0.46 21.21 0.66
N ASN A 17 -0.78 20.75 0.47
CA ASN A 17 -1.77 20.79 1.53
C ASN A 17 -1.38 19.78 2.61
N MET A 18 -0.58 20.23 3.58
CA MET A 18 0.00 19.41 4.65
C MET A 18 -1.06 18.65 5.44
N GLN A 19 -2.23 19.26 5.67
CA GLN A 19 -3.33 18.59 6.39
C GLN A 19 -3.85 17.38 5.62
N ARG A 20 -4.04 17.51 4.30
CA ARG A 20 -4.55 16.42 3.46
C ARG A 20 -3.49 15.34 3.25
N LEU A 21 -2.25 15.73 3.01
CA LEU A 21 -1.14 14.78 2.92
C LEU A 21 -0.94 14.04 4.25
N GLY A 22 -1.06 14.75 5.38
CA GLY A 22 -1.02 14.17 6.72
C GLY A 22 -2.05 13.06 6.89
N ARG A 23 -3.30 13.25 6.43
CA ARG A 23 -4.34 12.20 6.44
C ARG A 23 -3.96 10.98 5.60
N VAL A 24 -3.34 11.17 4.43
CA VAL A 24 -2.85 10.06 3.61
C VAL A 24 -1.75 9.29 4.35
N ILE A 25 -0.78 10.00 4.93
CA ILE A 25 0.30 9.41 5.72
C ILE A 25 -0.27 8.62 6.90
N THR A 26 -1.29 9.15 7.59
CA THR A 26 -1.97 8.42 8.67
C THR A 26 -2.54 7.09 8.20
N VAL A 27 -3.26 7.05 7.07
CA VAL A 27 -3.82 5.79 6.56
C VAL A 27 -2.73 4.81 6.08
N VAL A 28 -1.66 5.31 5.47
CA VAL A 28 -0.49 4.47 5.13
C VAL A 28 0.18 3.92 6.38
N GLY A 29 0.27 4.70 7.46
CA GLY A 29 0.74 4.24 8.77
C GLY A 29 -0.15 3.14 9.35
N LEU A 30 -1.48 3.27 9.21
CA LEU A 30 -2.43 2.22 9.61
C LEU A 30 -2.26 0.93 8.81
N LEU A 31 -1.95 1.01 7.51
CA LEU A 31 -1.60 -0.16 6.69
C LEU A 31 -0.32 -0.85 7.20
N GLY A 32 0.69 -0.07 7.61
CA GLY A 32 1.91 -0.60 8.24
C GLY A 32 1.64 -1.27 9.59
N LEU A 33 0.76 -0.69 10.41
CA LEU A 33 0.32 -1.29 11.67
C LEU A 33 -0.45 -2.59 11.42
N GLN A 34 -1.41 -2.59 10.48
CA GLN A 34 -2.14 -3.78 10.05
C GLN A 34 -1.18 -4.89 9.61
N HIS A 35 -0.14 -4.54 8.84
CA HIS A 35 0.89 -5.50 8.45
C HIS A 35 1.63 -6.12 9.63
N SER A 36 1.98 -5.29 10.63
CA SER A 36 2.63 -5.77 11.85
C SER A 36 1.72 -6.74 12.61
N ILE A 37 0.41 -6.46 12.68
CA ILE A 37 -0.58 -7.39 13.26
C ILE A 37 -0.61 -8.71 12.47
N PHE A 38 -0.57 -8.68 11.13
CA PHE A 38 -0.57 -9.89 10.31
C PHE A 38 0.67 -10.76 10.57
N SER A 39 1.81 -10.13 10.76
CA SER A 39 3.07 -10.81 11.10
C SER A 39 3.05 -11.39 12.52
N PHE A 40 2.90 -10.52 13.54
CA PHE A 40 3.11 -10.89 14.94
C PHE A 40 1.92 -11.62 15.58
N TYR A 41 0.70 -11.33 15.15
CA TYR A 41 -0.47 -11.97 15.75
C TYR A 41 -0.85 -13.24 15.00
N TYR A 42 -0.98 -13.16 13.67
CA TYR A 42 -1.50 -14.29 12.90
C TYR A 42 -0.42 -15.28 12.47
N ALA A 43 0.62 -14.84 11.75
CA ALA A 43 1.67 -15.74 11.28
C ALA A 43 2.51 -16.30 12.43
N GLN A 44 2.94 -15.43 13.36
CA GLN A 44 3.68 -15.84 14.54
C GLN A 44 2.81 -16.59 15.55
N GLY A 45 1.54 -16.19 15.75
CA GLY A 45 0.61 -16.92 16.61
C GLY A 45 0.38 -18.36 16.13
N ALA A 46 0.29 -18.57 14.82
CA ALA A 46 0.23 -19.91 14.24
C ALA A 46 1.52 -20.71 14.53
N ARG A 47 2.71 -20.09 14.44
CA ARG A 47 3.97 -20.76 14.80
C ARG A 47 3.99 -21.24 16.24
N VAL A 48 3.63 -20.36 17.18
CA VAL A 48 3.60 -20.69 18.62
C VAL A 48 2.58 -21.81 18.90
N SER A 49 1.48 -21.84 18.16
CA SER A 49 0.42 -22.84 18.34
C SER A 49 0.84 -24.24 17.88
N TYR A 50 1.48 -24.34 16.72
CA TYR A 50 1.78 -25.61 16.06
C TYR A 50 3.19 -26.14 16.30
N PHE A 51 4.17 -25.27 16.55
CA PHE A 51 5.57 -25.63 16.77
C PHE A 51 5.99 -25.40 18.22
N LYS A 52 5.26 -26.02 19.15
CA LYS A 52 5.61 -26.02 20.57
C LYS A 52 6.97 -26.69 20.79
N LYS A 53 7.72 -26.22 21.78
CA LYS A 53 9.07 -26.72 22.10
C LYS A 53 9.11 -28.25 22.23
N ASP A 54 8.23 -28.82 23.06
CA ASP A 54 8.17 -30.27 23.30
C ASP A 54 7.86 -31.06 22.02
N TRP A 55 7.02 -30.50 21.14
CA TRP A 55 6.70 -31.13 19.85
C TRP A 55 7.91 -31.11 18.92
N ILE A 56 8.64 -30.00 18.86
CA ILE A 56 9.87 -29.88 18.06
C ILE A 56 10.94 -30.85 18.57
N GLU A 57 11.18 -30.88 19.88
CA GLU A 57 12.18 -31.77 20.47
C GLU A 57 11.84 -33.24 20.20
N LYS A 58 10.58 -33.64 20.46
CA LYS A 58 10.11 -35.01 20.21
C LYS A 58 10.28 -35.45 18.75
N ASN A 59 10.04 -34.56 17.79
CA ASN A 59 10.02 -34.95 16.37
C ASN A 59 11.35 -34.76 15.65
N PHE A 60 12.23 -33.88 16.14
CA PHE A 60 13.39 -33.43 15.38
C PHE A 60 14.71 -33.39 16.13
N LEU A 61 14.73 -33.49 17.47
CA LEU A 61 15.97 -33.37 18.25
C LEU A 61 17.04 -34.36 17.77
N GLU A 62 16.70 -35.65 17.69
CA GLU A 62 17.62 -36.70 17.25
C GLU A 62 18.17 -36.43 15.84
N THR A 63 17.28 -36.08 14.90
CA THR A 63 17.68 -35.79 13.51
C THR A 63 18.55 -34.54 13.45
N HIS A 64 18.25 -33.51 14.25
CA HIS A 64 19.01 -32.26 14.27
C HIS A 64 20.42 -32.48 14.83
N GLN A 65 20.53 -33.14 15.99
CA GLN A 65 21.81 -33.48 16.62
C GLN A 65 22.66 -34.38 15.72
N LYS A 66 22.04 -35.34 15.02
CA LYS A 66 22.74 -36.21 14.07
C LYS A 66 23.41 -35.45 12.92
N HIS A 67 22.78 -34.40 12.40
CA HIS A 67 23.28 -33.69 11.21
C HIS A 67 24.08 -32.42 11.52
N LEU A 68 23.78 -31.76 12.65
CA LEU A 68 24.48 -30.53 13.05
C LEU A 68 25.48 -30.75 14.20
N GLY A 69 25.49 -31.94 14.79
CA GLY A 69 26.44 -32.37 15.80
C GLY A 69 26.07 -32.00 17.25
N GLY A 70 26.54 -32.84 18.17
CA GLY A 70 26.53 -32.60 19.62
C GLY A 70 25.14 -32.44 20.24
N ASP A 71 25.07 -31.60 21.27
CA ASP A 71 23.86 -31.28 22.03
C ASP A 71 23.09 -30.07 21.45
N ALA A 72 23.26 -29.78 20.16
CA ALA A 72 22.64 -28.63 19.52
C ALA A 72 21.10 -28.74 19.57
N PRO A 73 20.39 -27.76 20.18
CA PRO A 73 18.94 -27.80 20.26
C PRO A 73 18.32 -27.45 18.89
N PRO A 74 17.23 -28.12 18.48
CA PRO A 74 16.52 -27.76 17.27
C PRO A 74 15.95 -26.33 17.37
N PRO A 75 15.89 -25.58 16.26
CA PRO A 75 15.35 -24.24 16.23
C PRO A 75 13.87 -24.23 16.66
N LEU A 76 13.56 -23.29 17.57
CA LEU A 76 12.21 -23.12 18.10
C LEU A 76 11.26 -22.57 17.03
N LEU A 77 9.95 -22.73 17.27
CA LEU A 77 8.88 -22.12 16.46
C LEU A 77 8.88 -22.57 14.98
N GLY A 78 9.53 -23.69 14.70
CA GLY A 78 9.63 -24.27 13.36
C GLY A 78 10.47 -23.44 12.40
N TYR A 79 11.34 -22.54 12.86
CA TYR A 79 12.23 -21.82 11.96
C TYR A 79 13.26 -22.75 11.30
N PRO A 80 13.69 -22.49 10.06
CA PRO A 80 13.32 -21.38 9.16
C PRO A 80 12.09 -21.68 8.26
N ASP A 81 11.24 -22.64 8.62
CA ASP A 81 10.12 -23.08 7.78
C ASP A 81 9.05 -21.99 7.60
N ASN A 82 8.52 -21.85 6.39
CA ASN A 82 7.45 -20.91 6.04
C ASN A 82 6.19 -21.61 5.47
N GLY A 83 6.03 -22.92 5.70
CA GLY A 83 4.83 -23.68 5.36
C GLY A 83 5.07 -24.95 4.55
N ALA A 84 6.17 -25.04 3.82
CA ALA A 84 6.50 -26.17 2.94
C ALA A 84 7.85 -26.85 3.27
N GLY A 85 8.49 -26.46 4.37
CA GLY A 85 9.80 -26.93 4.76
C GLY A 85 9.78 -28.24 5.54
N PHE A 86 10.90 -28.50 6.21
CA PHE A 86 11.15 -29.76 6.92
C PHE A 86 10.24 -29.95 8.14
N TYR A 87 9.93 -28.87 8.87
CA TYR A 87 9.16 -28.93 10.10
C TYR A 87 7.67 -29.08 9.81
N SER A 88 7.14 -28.29 8.86
CA SER A 88 5.71 -28.25 8.56
C SER A 88 5.19 -29.54 7.94
N ARG A 89 6.05 -30.33 7.26
CA ARG A 89 5.70 -31.63 6.67
C ARG A 89 5.30 -32.69 7.70
N LYS A 90 5.70 -32.53 8.96
CA LYS A 90 5.32 -33.44 10.06
C LYS A 90 4.02 -33.02 10.75
N LEU A 91 3.48 -31.85 10.45
CA LEU A 91 2.19 -31.44 11.00
C LEU A 91 1.06 -32.27 10.38
N GLU A 92 0.01 -32.49 11.15
CA GLU A 92 -1.22 -33.02 10.59
C GLU A 92 -1.78 -32.07 9.53
N TYR A 93 -2.49 -32.61 8.54
CA TYR A 93 -2.98 -31.83 7.40
C TYR A 93 -3.74 -30.57 7.83
N LYS A 94 -4.60 -30.68 8.85
CA LYS A 94 -5.38 -29.55 9.37
C LYS A 94 -4.49 -28.42 9.90
N ASP A 95 -3.50 -28.76 10.70
CA ASP A 95 -2.59 -27.79 11.32
C ASP A 95 -1.62 -27.22 10.30
N TRP A 96 -1.09 -28.08 9.41
CA TRP A 96 -0.31 -27.68 8.25
C TRP A 96 -1.06 -26.65 7.41
N PHE A 97 -2.33 -26.92 7.07
CA PHE A 97 -3.15 -26.05 6.24
C PHE A 97 -3.37 -24.68 6.91
N LYS A 98 -3.77 -24.67 8.19
CA LYS A 98 -3.97 -23.43 8.96
C LYS A 98 -2.69 -22.62 9.11
N PHE A 99 -1.56 -23.29 9.39
CA PHE A 99 -0.25 -22.65 9.45
C PHE A 99 0.12 -22.00 8.10
N ASN A 100 -0.04 -22.73 7.00
CA ASN A 100 0.26 -22.23 5.65
C ASN A 100 -0.64 -21.06 5.27
N CYS A 101 -1.94 -21.11 5.61
CA CYS A 101 -2.84 -19.98 5.40
C CYS A 101 -2.37 -18.73 6.14
N ALA A 102 -1.97 -18.85 7.40
CA ALA A 102 -1.45 -17.73 8.18
C ALA A 102 -0.14 -17.15 7.60
N GLN A 103 0.81 -18.02 7.20
CA GLN A 103 2.03 -17.59 6.52
C GLN A 103 1.71 -16.90 5.19
N ARG A 104 0.76 -17.42 4.41
CA ARG A 104 0.42 -16.86 3.10
C ARG A 104 -0.23 -15.48 3.21
N VAL A 105 -1.08 -15.25 4.20
CA VAL A 105 -1.63 -13.90 4.49
C VAL A 105 -0.49 -12.92 4.76
N HIS A 106 0.46 -13.29 5.62
CA HIS A 106 1.58 -12.40 5.96
C HIS A 106 2.48 -12.11 4.75
N LEU A 107 2.91 -13.15 4.02
CA LEU A 107 3.75 -12.99 2.83
C LEU A 107 3.05 -12.17 1.74
N ASN A 108 1.79 -12.48 1.44
CA ASN A 108 1.03 -11.71 0.47
C ASN A 108 0.87 -10.24 0.90
N ASN A 109 0.70 -9.97 2.20
CA ASN A 109 0.63 -8.61 2.70
C ASN A 109 1.98 -7.87 2.64
N THR A 110 3.10 -8.60 2.79
CA THR A 110 4.45 -8.06 2.64
C THR A 110 4.69 -7.63 1.19
N GLU A 111 4.43 -8.56 0.26
CA GLU A 111 4.52 -8.33 -1.19
C GLU A 111 3.67 -7.13 -1.56
N HIS A 112 2.41 -7.11 -1.13
CA HIS A 112 1.47 -6.04 -1.41
C HIS A 112 1.95 -4.68 -0.87
N LEU A 113 2.25 -4.59 0.43
CA LEU A 113 2.63 -3.31 1.06
C LEU A 113 3.85 -2.67 0.38
N SER A 114 4.79 -3.48 -0.11
CA SER A 114 6.03 -3.02 -0.74
C SER A 114 5.81 -2.11 -1.96
N TRP A 115 4.72 -2.29 -2.71
CA TRP A 115 4.41 -1.49 -3.90
C TRP A 115 3.21 -0.56 -3.69
N THR A 116 2.23 -0.94 -2.87
CA THR A 116 1.07 -0.08 -2.59
C THR A 116 1.46 1.16 -1.79
N ALA A 117 2.32 1.02 -0.77
CA ALA A 117 2.72 2.14 0.08
C ALA A 117 3.39 3.29 -0.72
N PRO A 118 4.42 3.04 -1.56
CA PRO A 118 5.00 4.11 -2.36
C PRO A 118 4.00 4.70 -3.38
N LEU A 119 3.10 3.89 -3.96
CA LEU A 119 2.06 4.41 -4.87
C LEU A 119 1.06 5.33 -4.14
N LEU A 120 0.65 4.99 -2.92
CA LEU A 120 -0.23 5.81 -2.11
C LEU A 120 0.44 7.13 -1.73
N ILE A 121 1.71 7.11 -1.31
CA ILE A 121 2.45 8.33 -0.98
C ILE A 121 2.61 9.20 -2.22
N ALA A 122 3.03 8.62 -3.35
CA ALA A 122 3.20 9.35 -4.61
C ALA A 122 1.89 10.00 -5.06
N ASN A 123 0.78 9.25 -5.06
CA ASN A 123 -0.53 9.80 -5.37
C ASN A 123 -0.99 10.84 -4.35
N GLY A 124 -0.71 10.64 -3.06
CA GLY A 124 -1.14 11.49 -1.97
C GLY A 124 -0.64 12.93 -2.08
N VAL A 125 0.54 13.12 -2.67
CA VAL A 125 1.11 14.45 -2.94
C VAL A 125 0.26 15.22 -3.96
N PHE A 126 -0.27 14.55 -4.99
CA PHE A 126 -0.98 15.21 -6.10
C PHE A 126 -2.50 15.13 -6.00
N PHE A 127 -3.04 14.03 -5.48
CA PHE A 127 -4.46 13.68 -5.46
C PHE A 127 -4.94 13.20 -4.08
N PRO A 128 -4.67 13.92 -2.98
CA PRO A 128 -4.83 13.39 -1.62
C PRO A 128 -6.25 12.89 -1.27
N ARG A 129 -7.30 13.47 -1.86
CA ARG A 129 -8.68 13.03 -1.62
C ARG A 129 -8.96 11.64 -2.23
N ILE A 130 -8.55 11.45 -3.48
CA ILE A 130 -8.72 10.17 -4.18
C ILE A 130 -7.85 9.11 -3.52
N THR A 131 -6.60 9.46 -3.22
CA THR A 131 -5.68 8.59 -2.49
C THR A 131 -6.25 8.16 -1.15
N LEU A 132 -6.87 9.07 -0.39
CA LEU A 132 -7.46 8.73 0.91
C LEU A 132 -8.58 7.68 0.75
N THR A 133 -9.48 7.86 -0.21
CA THR A 133 -10.53 6.89 -0.50
C THR A 133 -9.96 5.53 -0.89
N PHE A 134 -8.97 5.51 -1.79
CA PHE A 134 -8.33 4.29 -2.25
C PHE A 134 -7.53 3.59 -1.14
N ALA A 135 -6.81 4.34 -0.31
CA ALA A 135 -6.11 3.81 0.84
C ALA A 135 -7.08 3.13 1.84
N SER A 136 -8.25 3.72 2.07
CA SER A 136 -9.29 3.11 2.91
C SER A 136 -9.86 1.82 2.32
N ILE A 137 -10.08 1.77 0.99
CA ILE A 137 -10.52 0.55 0.31
C ILE A 137 -9.48 -0.54 0.45
N VAL A 138 -8.20 -0.22 0.26
CA VAL A 138 -7.10 -1.18 0.46
C VAL A 138 -7.09 -1.68 1.91
N LEU A 139 -7.15 -0.79 2.90
CA LEU A 139 -7.13 -1.16 4.33
C LEU A 139 -8.24 -2.15 4.69
N VAL A 140 -9.49 -1.88 4.25
CA VAL A 140 -10.64 -2.77 4.48
C VAL A 140 -10.52 -4.05 3.66
N GLY A 141 -10.13 -3.96 2.40
CA GLY A 141 -9.92 -5.11 1.51
C GLY A 141 -8.89 -6.09 2.06
N ARG A 142 -7.82 -5.59 2.69
CA ARG A 142 -6.80 -6.42 3.37
C ARG A 142 -7.37 -7.16 4.58
N GLU A 143 -8.23 -6.54 5.38
CA GLU A 143 -8.90 -7.26 6.49
C GLU A 143 -9.82 -8.36 5.98
N LEU A 144 -10.66 -8.06 4.97
CA LEU A 144 -11.54 -9.07 4.37
C LEU A 144 -10.72 -10.22 3.75
N TYR A 145 -9.63 -9.89 3.07
CA TYR A 145 -8.71 -10.88 2.52
C TYR A 145 -8.16 -11.79 3.62
N ARG A 146 -7.66 -11.21 4.73
CA ARG A 146 -7.18 -11.99 5.88
C ARG A 146 -8.27 -12.88 6.45
N VAL A 147 -9.45 -12.32 6.76
CA VAL A 147 -10.56 -13.07 7.38
C VAL A 147 -10.95 -14.25 6.51
N GLY A 148 -11.06 -14.04 5.19
CA GLY A 148 -11.37 -15.13 4.26
C GLY A 148 -10.27 -16.18 4.18
N TYR A 149 -9.00 -15.78 4.15
CA TYR A 149 -7.90 -16.75 4.07
C TYR A 149 -7.72 -17.58 5.34
N LEU A 150 -8.09 -17.04 6.51
CA LEU A 150 -8.01 -17.72 7.80
C LEU A 150 -9.29 -18.46 8.18
N SER A 151 -10.35 -18.38 7.36
CA SER A 151 -11.55 -19.19 7.56
C SER A 151 -11.28 -20.66 7.20
N ASP A 152 -12.20 -21.55 7.55
CA ASP A 152 -12.04 -22.97 7.23
C ASP A 152 -12.05 -23.23 5.70
N ASP A 153 -12.69 -22.35 4.92
CA ASP A 153 -12.64 -22.36 3.44
C ASP A 153 -11.29 -21.90 2.86
N GLY A 154 -10.45 -21.24 3.68
CA GLY A 154 -9.12 -20.76 3.34
C GLY A 154 -9.02 -20.07 1.96
N PRO A 155 -8.20 -20.57 1.02
CA PRO A 155 -8.02 -19.95 -0.30
C PRO A 155 -9.31 -19.88 -1.14
N THR A 156 -10.29 -20.75 -0.90
CA THR A 156 -11.56 -20.79 -1.65
C THR A 156 -12.66 -19.92 -1.03
N SER A 157 -12.35 -19.19 0.05
CA SER A 157 -13.30 -18.32 0.72
C SER A 157 -13.80 -17.19 -0.18
N LYS A 158 -15.11 -17.04 -0.30
CA LYS A 158 -15.74 -15.91 -1.00
C LYS A 158 -15.42 -14.57 -0.35
N ILE A 159 -15.21 -14.55 0.98
CA ILE A 159 -14.84 -13.33 1.72
C ILE A 159 -13.48 -12.83 1.24
N ARG A 160 -12.55 -13.76 0.98
CA ARG A 160 -11.22 -13.43 0.43
C ARG A 160 -11.36 -12.75 -0.94
N GLU A 161 -12.22 -13.27 -1.80
CA GLU A 161 -12.46 -12.74 -3.14
C GLU A 161 -13.10 -11.35 -3.11
N VAL A 162 -14.12 -11.17 -2.26
CA VAL A 162 -14.77 -9.87 -2.04
C VAL A 162 -13.79 -8.82 -1.52
N GLY A 163 -12.79 -9.23 -0.72
CA GLY A 163 -11.69 -8.35 -0.33
C GLY A 163 -10.68 -8.08 -1.46
N ALA A 164 -10.32 -9.10 -2.22
CA ALA A 164 -9.26 -9.04 -3.24
C ALA A 164 -9.65 -8.24 -4.49
N ILE A 165 -10.87 -8.39 -5.00
CA ILE A 165 -11.30 -7.76 -6.26
C ILE A 165 -11.25 -6.22 -6.19
N PRO A 166 -11.97 -5.55 -5.25
CA PRO A 166 -11.96 -4.09 -5.19
C PRO A 166 -10.59 -3.53 -4.85
N LEU A 167 -9.79 -4.27 -4.07
CA LEU A 167 -8.42 -3.94 -3.76
C LEU A 167 -7.55 -3.91 -5.03
N ASN A 168 -7.51 -4.98 -5.83
CA ASN A 168 -6.70 -5.02 -7.05
C ASN A 168 -7.13 -3.96 -8.07
N ILE A 169 -8.45 -3.70 -8.20
CA ILE A 169 -8.97 -2.63 -9.06
C ILE A 169 -8.46 -1.27 -8.58
N THR A 170 -8.53 -1.02 -7.27
CA THR A 170 -8.06 0.23 -6.66
C THR A 170 -6.58 0.47 -6.92
N GLU A 171 -5.77 -0.57 -6.80
CA GLU A 171 -4.34 -0.44 -7.01
C GLU A 171 -3.96 -0.26 -8.48
N LEU A 172 -4.67 -0.92 -9.40
CA LEU A 172 -4.53 -0.66 -10.83
C LEU A 172 -4.83 0.80 -11.15
N LEU A 173 -5.90 1.37 -10.57
CA LEU A 173 -6.24 2.78 -10.75
C LEU A 173 -5.17 3.71 -10.16
N LEU A 174 -4.59 3.38 -9.01
CA LEU A 174 -3.47 4.11 -8.40
C LEU A 174 -2.20 4.06 -9.27
N ALA A 175 -1.91 2.91 -9.89
CA ALA A 175 -0.78 2.78 -10.80
C ALA A 175 -1.00 3.62 -12.07
N LEU A 176 -2.21 3.56 -12.64
CA LEU A 176 -2.59 4.36 -13.80
C LEU A 176 -2.53 5.86 -13.51
N SER A 177 -2.88 6.31 -12.30
CA SER A 177 -2.80 7.73 -11.95
C SER A 177 -1.36 8.21 -11.81
N VAL A 178 -0.43 7.41 -11.26
CA VAL A 178 1.01 7.74 -11.28
C VAL A 178 1.57 7.76 -12.70
N PHE A 179 1.16 6.81 -13.53
CA PHE A 179 1.55 6.77 -14.94
C PHE A 179 1.04 8.02 -15.69
N PHE A 180 -0.21 8.40 -15.46
CA PHE A 180 -0.79 9.62 -16.00
C PHE A 180 -0.02 10.88 -15.56
N LEU A 181 0.35 10.99 -14.28
CA LEU A 181 1.19 12.08 -13.79
C LEU A 181 2.53 12.11 -14.55
N SER A 182 3.18 10.97 -14.70
CA SER A 182 4.44 10.85 -15.42
C SER A 182 4.33 11.33 -16.87
N ILE A 183 3.29 10.91 -17.59
CA ILE A 183 2.99 11.40 -18.96
C ILE A 183 2.77 12.90 -18.96
N ARG A 184 1.95 13.41 -18.04
CA ARG A 184 1.61 14.84 -17.97
C ARG A 184 2.87 15.70 -17.76
N TYR A 185 3.75 15.31 -16.84
CA TYR A 185 4.97 16.05 -16.58
C TYR A 185 5.97 15.94 -17.74
N ARG A 186 6.02 14.80 -18.44
CA ARG A 186 6.90 14.62 -19.61
C ARG A 186 6.43 15.35 -20.87
N THR A 187 5.12 15.37 -21.14
CA THR A 187 4.52 15.94 -22.37
C THR A 187 4.18 17.43 -22.23
N GLY A 188 4.39 18.01 -21.05
CA GLY A 188 4.27 19.45 -20.82
C GLY A 188 2.85 20.00 -21.01
N PRO A 189 2.70 21.25 -21.52
CA PRO A 189 1.42 21.94 -21.58
C PRO A 189 0.37 21.31 -22.50
N PHE A 190 0.74 20.36 -23.36
CA PHE A 190 -0.17 19.79 -24.37
C PHE A 190 -1.35 19.08 -23.71
N PHE A 191 -1.11 18.18 -22.77
CA PHE A 191 -2.17 17.51 -22.02
C PHE A 191 -2.76 18.39 -20.92
N ALA A 192 -1.94 19.23 -20.27
CA ALA A 192 -2.39 20.11 -19.19
C ALA A 192 -3.41 21.19 -19.66
N ARG A 193 -3.44 21.52 -20.96
CA ARG A 193 -4.38 22.49 -21.53
C ARG A 193 -5.75 21.91 -21.91
N ARG A 194 -5.93 20.59 -21.90
CA ARG A 194 -7.24 19.98 -22.24
C ARG A 194 -8.27 20.24 -21.15
N LYS A 195 -9.47 20.70 -21.53
CA LYS A 195 -10.57 21.04 -20.61
C LYS A 195 -10.90 19.89 -19.64
N PHE A 196 -10.92 18.66 -20.14
CA PHE A 196 -11.15 17.46 -19.33
C PHE A 196 -10.11 17.33 -18.21
N VAL A 197 -8.82 17.43 -18.54
CA VAL A 197 -7.72 17.35 -17.56
C VAL A 197 -7.78 18.50 -16.56
N GLN A 198 -8.12 19.71 -17.01
CA GLN A 198 -8.27 20.86 -16.13
C GLN A 198 -9.39 20.67 -15.10
N ARG A 199 -10.48 19.97 -15.45
CA ARG A 199 -11.60 19.69 -14.54
C ARG A 199 -11.17 18.89 -13.30
N PHE A 200 -10.24 17.96 -13.45
CA PHE A 200 -9.77 17.11 -12.35
C PHE A 200 -8.53 17.67 -11.64
N THR A 201 -7.79 18.57 -12.30
CA THR A 201 -6.49 19.04 -11.79
C THR A 201 -6.49 20.49 -11.31
N LYS A 202 -7.47 21.31 -11.71
CA LYS A 202 -7.60 22.68 -11.20
C LYS A 202 -8.17 22.67 -9.79
N THR A 203 -7.45 23.31 -8.90
CA THR A 203 -7.87 23.61 -7.54
C THR A 203 -8.61 24.95 -7.51
N PRO A 204 -9.42 25.25 -6.48
CA PRO A 204 -10.03 26.59 -6.32
C PRO A 204 -9.01 27.73 -6.40
N TYR A 205 -7.79 27.50 -5.92
CA TYR A 205 -6.68 28.44 -6.04
C TYR A 205 -6.26 28.69 -7.50
N ASP A 206 -6.28 27.67 -8.36
CA ASP A 206 -6.00 27.87 -9.79
C ASP A 206 -7.04 28.77 -10.46
N HIS A 207 -8.31 28.68 -10.03
CA HIS A 207 -9.37 29.57 -10.49
C HIS A 207 -9.14 31.01 -10.01
N GLN A 208 -8.85 31.19 -8.71
CA GLN A 208 -8.53 32.51 -8.14
C GLN A 208 -7.32 33.14 -8.83
N LEU A 209 -6.28 32.34 -9.12
CA LEU A 209 -5.10 32.82 -9.82
C LEU A 209 -5.42 33.20 -11.28
N GLU A 210 -6.22 32.39 -11.99
CA GLU A 210 -6.67 32.72 -13.34
C GLU A 210 -7.51 34.01 -13.38
N GLU A 211 -8.36 34.23 -12.38
CA GLU A 211 -9.11 35.48 -12.19
C GLU A 211 -8.18 36.66 -11.91
N ALA A 212 -7.24 36.52 -10.96
CA ALA A 212 -6.27 37.56 -10.63
C ALA A 212 -5.41 37.94 -11.86
N ILE A 213 -5.03 36.96 -12.68
CA ILE A 213 -4.31 37.19 -13.96
C ILE A 213 -5.19 37.94 -14.96
N LYS A 214 -6.48 37.58 -15.08
CA LYS A 214 -7.42 38.28 -15.97
C LYS A 214 -7.59 39.74 -15.55
N VAL A 215 -7.79 40.00 -14.25
CA VAL A 215 -7.92 41.35 -13.69
C VAL A 215 -6.67 42.19 -13.95
N THR A 216 -5.48 41.62 -13.71
CA THR A 216 -4.20 42.31 -13.95
C THR A 216 -4.00 42.66 -15.43
N LYS A 217 -4.33 41.74 -16.34
CA LYS A 217 -4.27 41.98 -17.79
C LYS A 217 -5.22 43.10 -18.23
N GLN A 218 -6.45 43.11 -17.70
CA GLN A 218 -7.43 44.15 -18.01
C GLN A 218 -6.97 45.54 -17.52
N ARG A 219 -6.37 45.61 -16.32
CA ARG A 219 -5.81 46.85 -15.78
C ARG A 219 -4.67 47.40 -16.65
N ASN A 220 -3.72 46.55 -17.05
CA ASN A 220 -2.61 46.98 -17.90
C ASN A 220 -3.08 47.41 -19.30
N ALA A 221 -4.10 46.75 -19.85
CA ALA A 221 -4.68 47.14 -21.14
C ALA A 221 -5.38 48.50 -21.09
N ARG A 222 -5.92 48.92 -19.93
CA ARG A 222 -6.47 50.27 -19.74
C ARG A 222 -5.36 51.32 -19.64
N TYR A 223 -4.30 51.03 -18.89
CA TYR A 223 -3.16 51.94 -18.72
C TYR A 223 -2.44 52.22 -20.05
N ASN A 224 -2.35 51.25 -20.96
CA ASN A 224 -1.73 51.47 -22.27
C ASN A 224 -2.63 52.23 -23.27
N LYS A 225 -3.90 52.48 -22.93
CA LYS A 225 -4.85 53.23 -23.79
C LYS A 225 -5.01 54.69 -23.36
N SER A 226 -4.55 55.04 -22.15
CA SER A 226 -4.48 56.41 -21.62
C SER A 226 -3.11 57.00 -21.91
#